data_AF-A0A939ZIL6-F1
#
_entry.id   AF-A0A939ZIL6-F1
#
_cell.length_a   1.000
_cell.length_b   1.000
_cell.length_c   1.000
_cell.angle_alpha   90.00
_cell.angle_beta   90.00
_cell.angle_gamma   90.00
#
_symmetry.space_group_name_H-M   'P 1'
#
loop_
_entity.id
_entity.type
_entity.pdbx_description
1 polymer ?
#
loop_
_entity_poly.entity_id
_entity_poly.type
_entity_poly.pdbx_seq_one_letter_code
_entity_poly.pdbx_strand_id
1 'polypeptide(L)'
;MSDNNNDVNTREKNNKFAPAKAVAQKLANKAAGFAGGVKEGIVRKKNEIVANNAERRDAAAERKKLDEFDRLSPLFEEDLTADTFRHEKLIRVVNYDPRLDNELCRDSIGFYEKTPNRMIPTIYTKYVENLGFSFFPHLSESFFIADPCKYGNFIEIDEYFNYMKQVRVNELTLIAQSLGARHVEIRLASENRQVAVANVDANADILKIGAKLKRNQQNEARNKVEIWASADFEPGLCTDGPTVPEVLYFKKENDIQTLIQMVLDNKNKLKKRTYCLKASSSSGMSMTEAANINASLKSIKVKAGLSFEKRANDESEAVLEYTIEF
;
A
#
# COMPACT_ATOMS: atom_id res chain seq x y z
N MET A 1 39.06 94.61 95.73
CA MET A 1 37.78 94.76 96.43
C MET A 1 36.74 95.02 95.37
N SER A 2 35.67 94.21 95.39
CA SER A 2 34.43 94.33 94.62
C SER A 2 34.52 94.01 93.13
N ASP A 3 33.60 93.31 92.48
CA ASP A 3 32.49 92.42 92.87
C ASP A 3 31.98 91.80 91.56
N ASN A 4 31.48 90.55 91.62
CA ASN A 4 30.31 90.00 90.90
C ASN A 4 30.30 89.98 89.35
N ASN A 5 29.71 89.00 88.66
CA ASN A 5 28.70 88.02 89.03
C ASN A 5 28.50 86.97 87.92
N ASN A 6 27.86 85.87 88.32
CA ASN A 6 26.94 85.01 87.54
C ASN A 6 27.54 83.96 86.58
N ASP A 7 27.05 82.73 86.53
CA ASP A 7 26.15 81.97 87.41
C ASP A 7 26.09 80.52 86.87
N VAL A 8 25.87 79.58 87.79
CA VAL A 8 25.06 78.34 87.67
C VAL A 8 25.43 77.33 86.55
N ASN A 9 26.13 76.21 86.84
CA ASN A 9 25.64 74.90 87.35
C ASN A 9 24.60 74.25 86.39
N THR A 10 24.61 72.97 85.98
CA THR A 10 24.94 71.71 86.66
C THR A 10 24.70 70.56 85.66
N ARG A 11 25.53 69.49 85.70
CA ARG A 11 25.21 68.03 85.46
C ARG A 11 24.60 67.61 84.09
N GLU A 12 24.88 66.47 83.46
CA GLU A 12 25.12 65.12 83.97
C GLU A 12 25.62 64.17 82.83
N LYS A 13 26.64 63.38 83.15
CA LYS A 13 27.00 61.99 82.78
C LYS A 13 26.50 61.30 81.47
N ASN A 14 27.47 60.54 80.90
CA ASN A 14 27.39 59.21 80.25
C ASN A 14 27.52 59.07 78.70
N ASN A 15 28.78 58.91 78.25
CA ASN A 15 29.34 57.71 77.59
C ASN A 15 28.49 56.93 76.54
N LYS A 16 28.89 56.94 75.24
CA LYS A 16 29.35 55.76 74.44
C LYS A 16 29.38 56.01 72.90
N PHE A 17 30.61 55.98 72.35
CA PHE A 17 31.09 55.48 71.04
C PHE A 17 30.14 55.25 69.84
N ALA A 18 30.37 55.95 68.71
CA ALA A 18 30.96 55.45 67.43
C ALA A 18 30.72 56.43 66.24
N PRO A 19 31.66 56.59 65.29
CA PRO A 19 31.65 57.72 64.35
C PRO A 19 30.79 57.48 63.11
N ALA A 20 30.11 58.53 62.65
CA ALA A 20 29.22 58.59 61.48
C ALA A 20 29.82 58.09 60.13
N LYS A 21 31.13 57.82 60.08
CA LYS A 21 31.84 57.32 58.89
C LYS A 21 31.62 55.82 58.62
N ALA A 22 31.36 55.02 59.64
CA ALA A 22 31.12 53.57 59.49
C ALA A 22 29.71 53.23 58.98
N VAL A 23 28.73 54.12 59.20
CA VAL A 23 27.34 53.95 58.76
C VAL A 23 27.17 54.31 57.29
N ALA A 24 27.86 55.36 56.81
CA ALA A 24 27.85 55.77 55.40
C ALA A 24 28.51 54.73 54.46
N GLN A 25 29.62 54.11 54.88
CA GLN A 25 30.31 53.06 54.10
C GLN A 25 29.50 51.75 54.04
N LYS A 26 28.78 51.40 55.12
CA LYS A 26 27.86 50.24 55.16
C LYS A 26 26.64 50.43 54.27
N LEU A 27 26.10 51.65 54.18
CA LEU A 27 24.94 51.95 53.33
C LEU A 27 25.31 52.00 51.84
N ALA A 28 26.50 52.51 51.49
CA ALA A 28 27.01 52.48 50.11
C ALA A 28 27.32 51.06 49.61
N ASN A 29 27.93 50.21 50.44
CA ASN A 29 28.21 48.81 50.06
C ASN A 29 26.94 47.94 50.00
N LYS A 30 25.91 48.25 50.79
CA LYS A 30 24.61 47.57 50.75
C LYS A 30 23.77 47.98 49.53
N ALA A 31 23.93 49.22 49.05
CA ALA A 31 23.33 49.69 47.80
C ALA A 31 24.05 49.14 46.54
N ALA A 32 25.38 48.98 46.58
CA ALA A 32 26.15 48.39 45.49
C ALA A 32 25.89 46.86 45.33
N GLY A 33 25.74 46.13 46.44
CA GLY A 33 25.38 44.70 46.41
C GLY A 33 23.95 44.43 45.93
N PHE A 34 23.00 45.33 46.21
CA PHE A 34 21.62 45.24 45.72
C PHE A 34 21.52 45.56 44.21
N ALA A 35 22.29 46.54 43.71
CA ALA A 35 22.28 46.87 42.27
C ALA A 35 22.98 45.81 41.41
N GLY A 36 24.02 45.13 41.93
CA GLY A 36 24.70 44.02 41.26
C GLY A 36 23.87 42.75 41.18
N GLY A 37 23.29 42.30 42.30
CA GLY A 37 22.46 41.09 42.36
C GLY A 37 21.14 41.19 41.57
N VAL A 38 20.54 42.39 41.50
CA VAL A 38 19.36 42.64 40.66
C VAL A 38 19.71 42.59 39.17
N LYS A 39 20.86 43.14 38.75
CA LYS A 39 21.33 43.07 37.36
C LYS A 39 21.69 41.63 36.95
N GLU A 40 22.39 40.88 37.80
CA GLU A 40 22.72 39.47 37.53
C GLU A 40 21.47 38.57 37.48
N GLY A 41 20.48 38.79 38.36
CA GLY A 41 19.21 38.08 38.34
C GLY A 41 18.36 38.36 37.10
N ILE A 42 18.37 39.62 36.60
CA ILE A 42 17.70 40.00 35.34
C ILE A 42 18.40 39.37 34.14
N VAL A 43 19.73 39.34 34.11
CA VAL A 43 20.51 38.72 33.03
C VAL A 43 20.31 37.20 33.01
N ARG A 44 20.30 36.52 34.16
CA ARG A 44 20.01 35.07 34.24
C ARG A 44 18.61 34.73 33.73
N LYS A 45 17.57 35.44 34.19
CA LYS A 45 16.20 35.23 33.69
C LYS A 45 16.07 35.50 32.19
N LYS A 46 16.77 36.52 31.68
CA LYS A 46 16.79 36.81 30.22
C LYS A 46 17.45 35.68 29.45
N ASN A 47 18.56 35.12 29.95
CA ASN A 47 19.25 34.00 29.31
C ASN A 47 18.43 32.71 29.37
N GLU A 48 17.75 32.42 30.48
CA GLU A 48 16.81 31.29 30.60
C GLU A 48 15.63 31.41 29.64
N ILE A 49 15.07 32.61 29.47
CA ILE A 49 13.99 32.86 28.49
C ILE A 49 14.50 32.68 27.05
N VAL A 50 15.71 33.14 26.75
CA VAL A 50 16.33 32.96 25.42
C VAL A 50 16.63 31.48 25.15
N ALA A 51 17.17 30.75 26.13
CA ALA A 51 17.44 29.32 26.04
C ALA A 51 16.14 28.51 25.86
N ASN A 52 15.12 28.74 26.68
CA ASN A 52 13.80 28.10 26.53
C ASN A 52 13.14 28.43 25.19
N ASN A 53 13.32 29.65 24.66
CA ASN A 53 12.81 30.01 23.34
C ASN A 53 13.63 29.36 22.21
N ALA A 54 14.93 29.15 22.38
CA ALA A 54 15.76 28.40 21.45
C ALA A 54 15.36 26.92 21.44
N GLU A 55 15.24 26.27 22.61
CA GLU A 55 14.77 24.89 22.75
C GLU A 55 13.38 24.67 22.14
N ARG A 56 12.45 25.61 22.34
CA ARG A 56 11.11 25.56 21.71
C ARG A 56 11.16 25.74 20.19
N ARG A 57 12.10 26.55 19.67
CA ARG A 57 12.32 26.71 18.22
C ARG A 57 12.95 25.45 17.62
N ASP A 58 13.91 24.85 18.31
CA ASP A 58 14.55 23.60 17.89
C ASP A 58 13.55 22.45 17.90
N ALA A 59 12.74 22.33 18.96
CA ALA A 59 11.65 21.35 19.02
C ALA A 59 10.59 21.57 17.93
N ALA A 60 10.25 22.82 17.61
CA ALA A 60 9.33 23.13 16.51
C ALA A 60 9.94 22.83 15.14
N ALA A 61 11.24 23.05 14.95
CA ALA A 61 11.95 22.73 13.72
C ALA A 61 12.07 21.21 13.51
N GLU A 62 12.40 20.46 14.56
CA GLU A 62 12.42 18.99 14.53
C GLU A 62 11.05 18.40 14.27
N ARG A 63 10.00 18.94 14.91
CA ARG A 63 8.62 18.52 14.62
C ARG A 63 8.23 18.80 13.17
N LYS A 64 8.62 19.95 12.63
CA LYS A 64 8.37 20.29 11.22
C LYS A 64 9.10 19.33 10.27
N LYS A 65 10.33 18.93 10.59
CA LYS A 65 11.07 17.91 9.82
C LYS A 65 10.36 16.56 9.87
N LEU A 66 9.87 16.15 11.03
CA LEU A 66 9.11 14.90 11.18
C LEU A 66 7.81 14.94 10.38
N ASP A 67 7.03 16.02 10.49
CA ASP A 67 5.81 16.22 9.71
C ASP A 67 6.10 16.21 8.19
N GLU A 68 7.25 16.78 7.78
CA GLU A 68 7.70 16.75 6.39
C GLU A 68 8.14 15.36 5.94
N PHE A 69 8.91 14.64 6.75
CA PHE A 69 9.31 13.26 6.49
C PHE A 69 8.07 12.36 6.34
N ASP A 70 7.10 12.47 7.24
CA ASP A 70 5.82 11.76 7.18
C ASP A 70 5.02 12.12 5.92
N ARG A 71 5.07 13.38 5.48
CA ARG A 71 4.42 13.81 4.24
C ARG A 71 5.12 13.27 3.00
N LEU A 72 6.45 13.23 2.99
CA LEU A 72 7.25 12.72 1.88
C LEU A 72 7.15 11.20 1.78
N SER A 73 7.05 10.51 2.92
CA SER A 73 6.94 9.06 3.05
C SER A 73 8.00 8.30 2.25
N PRO A 74 9.29 8.57 2.46
CA PRO A 74 10.35 7.87 1.73
C PRO A 74 10.25 6.35 1.96
N LEU A 75 10.62 5.59 0.92
CA LEU A 75 10.71 4.14 0.93
C LEU A 75 12.19 3.77 0.87
N PHE A 76 12.65 2.99 1.83
CA PHE A 76 14.02 2.46 1.88
C PHE A 76 14.06 0.98 1.51
N GLU A 77 15.24 0.48 1.16
CA GLU A 77 15.41 -0.92 0.74
C GLU A 77 15.07 -1.89 1.87
N GLU A 78 15.37 -1.51 3.11
CA GLU A 78 15.08 -2.29 4.31
C GLU A 78 13.57 -2.45 4.56
N ASP A 79 12.75 -1.55 4.02
CA ASP A 79 11.29 -1.64 4.12
C ASP A 79 10.73 -2.72 3.18
N LEU A 80 11.48 -3.15 2.16
CA LEU A 80 11.07 -4.18 1.20
C LEU A 80 11.44 -5.58 1.68
N THR A 81 10.82 -6.00 2.76
CA THR A 81 10.93 -7.37 3.26
C THR A 81 10.07 -8.35 2.45
N ALA A 82 10.33 -9.65 2.59
CA ALA A 82 9.48 -10.70 2.01
C ALA A 82 7.99 -10.60 2.45
N ASP A 83 7.73 -9.98 3.60
CA ASP A 83 6.38 -9.79 4.13
C ASP A 83 5.70 -8.53 3.57
N THR A 84 6.46 -7.56 3.08
CA THR A 84 5.95 -6.31 2.49
C THR A 84 5.04 -6.62 1.30
N PHE A 85 5.49 -7.47 0.39
CA PHE A 85 4.73 -7.88 -0.80
C PHE A 85 3.70 -8.99 -0.52
N ARG A 86 3.74 -9.60 0.66
CA ARG A 86 2.65 -10.49 1.12
C ARG A 86 1.38 -9.69 1.38
N HIS A 87 1.53 -8.47 1.90
CA HIS A 87 0.42 -7.60 2.29
C HIS A 87 0.04 -6.61 1.18
N GLU A 88 1.04 -6.04 0.50
CA GLU A 88 0.83 -5.07 -0.57
C GLU A 88 1.24 -5.65 -1.92
N LYS A 89 0.25 -6.11 -2.67
CA LYS A 89 0.45 -6.72 -4.00
C LYS A 89 0.63 -5.71 -5.12
N LEU A 90 0.22 -4.46 -4.91
CA LEU A 90 0.27 -3.39 -5.89
C LEU A 90 1.50 -2.53 -5.65
N ILE A 91 2.35 -2.41 -6.66
CA ILE A 91 3.48 -1.50 -6.66
C ILE A 91 3.37 -0.53 -7.83
N ARG A 92 4.13 0.56 -7.73
CA ARG A 92 4.30 1.51 -8.83
C ARG A 92 5.77 1.67 -9.14
N VAL A 93 6.11 1.78 -10.42
CA VAL A 93 7.45 2.15 -10.87
C VAL A 93 7.37 3.52 -11.53
N VAL A 94 8.31 4.40 -11.21
CA VAL A 94 8.45 5.73 -11.82
C VAL A 94 9.91 6.04 -12.10
N ASN A 95 10.20 6.81 -13.14
CA ASN A 95 11.57 7.20 -13.43
C ASN A 95 12.08 8.27 -12.45
N TYR A 96 11.21 9.20 -12.06
CA TYR A 96 11.57 10.35 -11.23
C TYR A 96 10.37 10.92 -10.46
N ASP A 97 10.64 11.47 -9.27
CA ASP A 97 9.72 12.30 -8.49
C ASP A 97 10.54 13.35 -7.72
N PRO A 98 10.06 14.61 -7.56
CA PRO A 98 10.79 15.66 -6.86
C PRO A 98 11.22 15.35 -5.44
N ARG A 99 10.60 14.35 -4.78
CA ARG A 99 11.03 13.83 -3.48
C ARG A 99 12.47 13.33 -3.50
N LEU A 100 12.97 12.85 -4.63
CA LEU A 100 14.32 12.31 -4.79
C LEU A 100 15.41 13.37 -4.49
N ASP A 101 15.12 14.64 -4.76
CA ASP A 101 16.04 15.76 -4.53
C ASP A 101 15.95 16.31 -3.10
N ASN A 102 15.04 15.79 -2.27
CA ASN A 102 14.85 16.23 -0.89
C ASN A 102 15.87 15.55 0.03
N GLU A 103 16.53 16.33 0.90
CA GLU A 103 17.52 15.81 1.86
C GLU A 103 16.94 14.75 2.82
N LEU A 104 15.65 14.87 3.19
CA LEU A 104 14.98 13.90 4.05
C LEU A 104 14.72 12.55 3.37
N CYS A 105 14.80 12.49 2.04
CA CYS A 105 14.65 11.28 1.23
C CYS A 105 16.00 10.74 0.75
N ARG A 106 17.12 11.23 1.29
CA ARG A 106 18.44 10.73 0.93
C ARG A 106 18.49 9.21 1.12
N ASP A 107 19.07 8.51 0.15
CA ASP A 107 19.19 7.05 0.10
C ASP A 107 17.85 6.29 -0.01
N SER A 108 16.72 6.99 -0.17
CA SER A 108 15.45 6.33 -0.46
C SER A 108 15.46 5.72 -1.87
N ILE A 109 14.91 4.52 -1.99
CA ILE A 109 14.70 3.84 -3.27
C ILE A 109 13.37 4.23 -3.92
N GLY A 110 12.57 5.01 -3.21
CA GLY A 110 11.23 5.40 -3.62
C GLY A 110 10.48 6.19 -2.54
N PHE A 111 9.16 6.08 -2.58
CA PHE A 111 8.24 6.62 -1.57
C PHE A 111 6.95 5.80 -1.52
N TYR A 112 6.19 5.94 -0.44
CA TYR A 112 4.84 5.38 -0.33
C TYR A 112 3.78 6.38 -0.80
N GLU A 113 2.96 5.95 -1.75
CA GLU A 113 1.72 6.66 -2.10
C GLU A 113 0.62 6.26 -1.09
N LYS A 114 0.23 7.23 -0.25
CA LYS A 114 -0.79 7.05 0.78
C LYS A 114 -2.18 7.15 0.17
N THR A 115 -2.93 6.05 0.16
CA THR A 115 -4.36 6.04 -0.20
C THR A 115 -5.19 5.73 1.05
N PRO A 116 -6.52 5.95 1.05
CA PRO A 116 -7.35 5.66 2.22
C PRO A 116 -7.26 4.21 2.72
N ASN A 117 -6.95 3.27 1.82
CA ASN A 117 -7.00 1.84 2.10
C ASN A 117 -5.64 1.15 1.97
N ARG A 118 -4.59 1.82 1.47
CA ARG A 118 -3.31 1.20 1.10
C ARG A 118 -2.13 2.17 1.21
N MET A 119 -0.95 1.60 1.35
CA MET A 119 0.34 2.27 1.26
C MET A 119 1.09 1.67 0.07
N ILE A 120 0.98 2.29 -1.11
CA ILE A 120 1.53 1.70 -2.34
C ILE A 120 3.03 2.03 -2.44
N PRO A 121 3.93 1.04 -2.44
CA PRO A 121 5.35 1.26 -2.69
C PRO A 121 5.52 1.79 -4.11
N THR A 122 6.09 2.98 -4.23
CA THR A 122 6.46 3.60 -5.50
C THR A 122 7.97 3.64 -5.58
N ILE A 123 8.54 2.84 -6.48
CA ILE A 123 9.98 2.58 -6.57
C ILE A 123 10.54 3.34 -7.78
N TYR A 124 11.71 3.96 -7.62
CA TYR A 124 12.39 4.56 -8.77
C TYR A 124 13.01 3.49 -9.67
N THR A 125 12.81 3.59 -10.98
CA THR A 125 13.29 2.62 -11.98
C THR A 125 14.76 2.25 -11.80
N LYS A 126 15.62 3.22 -11.46
CA LYS A 126 17.07 3.01 -11.28
C LYS A 126 17.45 2.06 -10.13
N TYR A 127 16.54 1.82 -9.16
CA TYR A 127 16.78 0.89 -8.06
C TYR A 127 16.15 -0.48 -8.30
N VAL A 128 15.20 -0.58 -9.22
CA VAL A 128 14.44 -1.82 -9.47
C VAL A 128 15.33 -3.00 -9.85
N GLU A 129 16.36 -2.77 -10.67
CA GLU A 129 17.27 -3.83 -11.13
C GLU A 129 18.00 -4.54 -9.97
N ASN A 130 18.26 -3.84 -8.87
CA ASN A 130 18.98 -4.38 -7.71
C ASN A 130 18.07 -5.15 -6.74
N LEU A 131 16.75 -5.01 -6.87
CA LEU A 131 15.78 -5.64 -5.94
C LEU A 131 15.46 -7.10 -6.29
N GLY A 132 15.99 -7.61 -7.41
CA GLY A 132 15.73 -8.99 -7.86
C GLY A 132 14.30 -9.23 -8.32
N PHE A 133 13.57 -8.17 -8.69
CA PHE A 133 12.22 -8.27 -9.23
C PHE A 133 12.23 -8.52 -10.74
N SER A 134 11.23 -9.25 -11.23
CA SER A 134 10.97 -9.41 -12.65
C SER A 134 9.63 -8.79 -13.02
N PHE A 135 9.54 -8.24 -14.23
CA PHE A 135 8.38 -7.49 -14.70
C PHE A 135 7.87 -8.05 -16.03
N PHE A 136 6.57 -8.27 -16.12
CA PHE A 136 5.89 -8.67 -17.34
C PHE A 136 5.00 -7.55 -17.88
N PRO A 137 5.04 -7.24 -19.19
CA PRO A 137 5.90 -7.86 -20.22
C PRO A 137 7.36 -7.39 -20.15
N HIS A 138 7.60 -6.20 -19.63
CA HIS A 138 8.92 -5.62 -19.36
C HIS A 138 8.77 -4.50 -18.31
N LEU A 139 9.89 -4.00 -17.79
CA LEU A 139 9.89 -2.87 -16.86
C LEU A 139 9.45 -1.58 -17.56
N SER A 140 8.47 -0.89 -16.99
CA SER A 140 7.91 0.38 -17.50
C SER A 140 7.47 1.28 -16.34
N GLU A 141 7.23 2.57 -16.61
CA GLU A 141 6.62 3.49 -15.64
C GLU A 141 5.12 3.20 -15.52
N SER A 142 4.77 2.21 -14.71
CA SER A 142 3.40 1.71 -14.59
C SER A 142 3.08 1.19 -13.20
N PHE A 143 1.88 0.66 -13.06
CA PHE A 143 1.44 -0.09 -11.88
C PHE A 143 1.56 -1.58 -12.16
N PHE A 144 2.09 -2.30 -11.18
CA PHE A 144 2.26 -3.74 -11.29
C PHE A 144 1.63 -4.45 -10.11
N ILE A 145 1.15 -5.65 -10.38
CA ILE A 145 0.54 -6.55 -9.42
C ILE A 145 1.44 -7.77 -9.27
N ALA A 146 1.75 -8.15 -8.03
CA ALA A 146 2.52 -9.35 -7.73
C ALA A 146 1.84 -10.61 -8.30
N ASP A 147 2.64 -11.49 -8.91
CA ASP A 147 2.20 -12.82 -9.32
C ASP A 147 1.79 -13.62 -8.06
N PRO A 148 0.60 -14.26 -8.05
CA PRO A 148 0.08 -14.95 -6.87
C PRO A 148 0.87 -16.23 -6.52
N CYS A 149 1.71 -16.73 -7.43
CA CYS A 149 2.44 -17.97 -7.30
C CYS A 149 3.97 -17.81 -7.39
N LYS A 150 4.46 -16.76 -8.05
CA LYS A 150 5.90 -16.51 -8.25
C LYS A 150 6.35 -15.26 -7.50
N TYR A 151 7.00 -15.46 -6.35
CA TYR A 151 7.53 -14.35 -5.55
C TYR A 151 8.54 -13.52 -6.34
N GLY A 152 8.47 -12.19 -6.22
CA GLY A 152 9.34 -11.25 -6.93
C GLY A 152 8.95 -11.01 -8.39
N ASN A 153 7.93 -11.70 -8.91
CA ASN A 153 7.41 -11.44 -10.25
C ASN A 153 6.22 -10.48 -10.17
N PHE A 154 6.26 -9.46 -11.01
CA PHE A 154 5.27 -8.40 -11.07
C PHE A 154 4.72 -8.29 -12.49
N ILE A 155 3.41 -8.13 -12.59
CA ILE A 155 2.69 -8.13 -13.86
C ILE A 155 2.02 -6.78 -14.00
N GLU A 156 2.25 -6.10 -15.12
CA GLU A 156 1.62 -4.81 -15.38
C GLU A 156 0.10 -4.93 -15.29
N ILE A 157 -0.54 -3.95 -14.64
CA ILE A 157 -1.97 -4.03 -14.27
C ILE A 157 -2.88 -4.30 -15.48
N ASP A 158 -2.59 -3.70 -16.63
CA ASP A 158 -3.38 -3.86 -17.85
C ASP A 158 -3.18 -5.23 -18.53
N GLU A 159 -2.03 -5.87 -18.27
CA GLU A 159 -1.68 -7.19 -18.78
C GLU A 159 -2.02 -8.34 -17.82
N TYR A 160 -2.36 -8.04 -16.57
CA TYR A 160 -2.58 -9.04 -15.51
C TYR A 160 -3.46 -10.21 -15.95
N PHE A 161 -4.67 -9.94 -16.42
CA PHE A 161 -5.61 -11.00 -16.80
C PHE A 161 -5.20 -11.73 -18.09
N ASN A 162 -4.51 -11.06 -19.01
CA ASN A 162 -3.98 -11.69 -20.21
C ASN A 162 -2.87 -12.68 -19.84
N TYR A 163 -1.94 -12.25 -18.99
CA TYR A 163 -0.89 -13.10 -18.44
C TYR A 163 -1.49 -14.28 -17.66
N MET A 164 -2.46 -14.05 -16.77
CA MET A 164 -3.12 -15.12 -16.03
C MET A 164 -3.82 -16.13 -16.94
N LYS A 165 -4.46 -15.67 -18.03
CA LYS A 165 -5.01 -16.57 -19.05
C LYS A 165 -3.92 -17.43 -19.68
N GLN A 166 -2.80 -16.84 -20.10
CA GLN A 166 -1.69 -17.56 -20.74
C GLN A 166 -1.07 -18.62 -19.84
N VAL A 167 -0.70 -18.26 -18.61
CA VAL A 167 -0.04 -19.22 -17.69
C VAL A 167 -0.96 -20.38 -17.32
N ARG A 168 -2.27 -20.12 -17.15
CA ARG A 168 -3.27 -21.16 -16.88
C ARG A 168 -3.44 -22.13 -18.04
N VAL A 169 -3.54 -21.59 -19.27
CA VAL A 169 -3.61 -22.40 -20.49
C VAL A 169 -2.38 -23.30 -20.58
N ASN A 170 -1.19 -22.72 -20.46
CA ASN A 170 0.07 -23.45 -20.57
C ASN A 170 0.18 -24.56 -19.52
N GLU A 171 -0.13 -24.28 -18.25
CA GLU A 171 -0.06 -25.28 -17.18
C GLU A 171 -1.05 -26.44 -17.41
N LEU A 172 -2.32 -26.15 -17.73
CA LEU A 172 -3.33 -27.20 -17.98
C LEU A 172 -3.02 -28.05 -19.22
N THR A 173 -2.45 -27.45 -20.26
CA THR A 173 -1.96 -28.15 -21.45
C THR A 173 -0.79 -29.08 -21.09
N LEU A 174 0.18 -28.60 -20.31
CA LEU A 174 1.33 -29.41 -19.85
C LEU A 174 0.90 -30.54 -18.91
N ILE A 175 -0.08 -30.30 -18.03
CA ILE A 175 -0.68 -31.35 -17.20
C ILE A 175 -1.30 -32.42 -18.10
N ALA A 176 -2.11 -32.04 -19.10
CA ALA A 176 -2.74 -33.00 -20.00
C ALA A 176 -1.70 -33.84 -20.75
N GLN A 177 -0.67 -33.18 -21.30
CA GLN A 177 0.42 -33.84 -22.01
C GLN A 177 1.17 -34.81 -21.10
N SER A 178 1.55 -34.38 -19.90
CA SER A 178 2.29 -35.21 -18.93
C SER A 178 1.50 -36.45 -18.51
N LEU A 179 0.18 -36.33 -18.42
CA LEU A 179 -0.71 -37.44 -18.09
C LEU A 179 -0.95 -38.39 -19.28
N GLY A 180 -0.44 -38.07 -20.47
CA GLY A 180 -0.59 -38.87 -21.68
C GLY A 180 -1.97 -38.72 -22.34
N ALA A 181 -2.60 -37.56 -22.22
CA ALA A 181 -3.82 -37.24 -22.94
C ALA A 181 -3.59 -37.22 -24.46
N ARG A 182 -4.62 -37.56 -25.23
CA ARG A 182 -4.66 -37.37 -26.69
C ARG A 182 -5.23 -36.01 -27.09
N HIS A 183 -6.08 -35.43 -26.25
CA HIS A 183 -6.73 -34.16 -26.53
C HIS A 183 -6.96 -33.39 -25.24
N VAL A 184 -6.78 -32.08 -25.33
CA VAL A 184 -7.12 -31.13 -24.28
C VAL A 184 -7.89 -29.96 -24.86
N GLU A 185 -8.89 -29.50 -24.11
CA GLU A 185 -9.65 -28.31 -24.43
C GLU A 185 -9.90 -27.49 -23.17
N ILE A 186 -9.63 -26.19 -23.27
CA ILE A 186 -9.75 -25.23 -22.18
C ILE A 186 -10.71 -24.15 -22.65
N ARG A 187 -11.82 -23.97 -21.93
CA ARG A 187 -12.84 -22.96 -22.24
C ARG A 187 -13.14 -22.09 -21.03
N LEU A 188 -13.44 -20.83 -21.27
CA LEU A 188 -14.05 -19.96 -20.28
C LEU A 188 -15.53 -19.83 -20.58
N ALA A 189 -16.36 -20.29 -19.66
CA ALA A 189 -17.81 -20.12 -19.70
C ALA A 189 -18.22 -19.03 -18.70
N SER A 190 -18.94 -18.01 -19.15
CA SER A 190 -19.49 -16.95 -18.29
C SER A 190 -20.98 -16.74 -18.56
N GLU A 191 -21.77 -16.52 -17.50
CA GLU A 191 -23.17 -16.13 -17.64
C GLU A 191 -23.26 -14.64 -18.02
N ASN A 192 -23.86 -14.30 -19.17
CA ASN A 192 -24.20 -12.90 -19.43
C ASN A 192 -25.46 -12.52 -18.66
N ARG A 193 -25.32 -11.74 -17.58
CA ARG A 193 -26.41 -10.86 -17.13
C ARG A 193 -26.37 -9.60 -17.98
N GLN A 194 -27.15 -9.55 -19.04
CA GLN A 194 -27.42 -8.27 -19.69
C GLN A 194 -28.19 -7.39 -18.70
N VAL A 195 -27.50 -6.43 -18.08
CA VAL A 195 -28.18 -5.31 -17.42
C VAL A 195 -28.79 -4.49 -18.53
N ALA A 196 -30.11 -4.62 -18.72
CA ALA A 196 -30.86 -3.71 -19.57
C ALA A 196 -30.75 -2.30 -18.98
N VAL A 197 -29.82 -1.50 -19.47
CA VAL A 197 -29.82 -0.06 -19.24
C VAL A 197 -31.00 0.48 -20.03
N ALA A 198 -32.14 0.61 -19.37
CA ALA A 198 -33.22 1.44 -19.88
C ALA A 198 -32.71 2.89 -19.81
N ASN A 199 -32.28 3.42 -20.96
CA ASN A 199 -32.20 4.86 -21.15
C ASN A 199 -33.63 5.39 -21.05
N VAL A 200 -34.02 5.81 -19.86
CA VAL A 200 -35.21 6.65 -19.69
C VAL A 200 -34.73 8.07 -19.93
N ASP A 201 -34.87 8.53 -21.16
CA ASP A 201 -34.84 9.95 -21.46
C ASP A 201 -35.94 10.61 -20.63
N ALA A 202 -35.52 11.44 -19.69
CA ALA A 202 -36.40 12.27 -18.89
C ALA A 202 -37.08 13.29 -19.80
N ASN A 203 -38.34 13.03 -20.16
CA ASN A 203 -39.42 14.01 -20.36
C ASN A 203 -40.66 13.33 -20.96
N ALA A 204 -41.60 12.91 -20.12
CA ALA A 204 -43.04 12.91 -20.43
C ALA A 204 -43.86 12.50 -19.20
N ASP A 205 -44.95 13.21 -19.00
CA ASP A 205 -45.81 13.21 -17.84
C ASP A 205 -46.39 11.84 -17.43
N ILE A 206 -46.49 11.69 -16.12
CA ILE A 206 -47.31 10.68 -15.44
C ILE A 206 -48.76 10.90 -15.88
N LEU A 207 -49.43 9.87 -16.44
CA LEU A 207 -50.86 9.58 -16.20
C LEU A 207 -51.28 8.21 -16.80
N LYS A 208 -51.65 7.31 -15.88
CA LYS A 208 -52.78 6.35 -15.92
C LYS A 208 -52.70 5.01 -16.69
N ILE A 209 -52.79 3.96 -15.85
CA ILE A 209 -53.73 2.82 -15.90
C ILE A 209 -53.46 1.71 -16.93
N GLY A 210 -53.08 0.55 -16.38
CA GLY A 210 -53.78 -0.71 -16.63
C GLY A 210 -53.62 -1.34 -18.02
N ALA A 211 -52.51 -2.04 -18.24
CA ALA A 211 -52.51 -3.19 -19.12
C ALA A 211 -51.62 -4.28 -18.52
N LYS A 212 -52.25 -5.40 -18.13
CA LYS A 212 -51.59 -6.69 -17.93
C LYS A 212 -50.89 -7.08 -19.24
N LEU A 213 -49.67 -6.63 -19.45
CA LEU A 213 -48.78 -7.22 -20.43
C LEU A 213 -47.99 -8.31 -19.72
N LYS A 214 -48.53 -9.53 -19.81
CA LYS A 214 -47.74 -10.76 -19.78
C LYS A 214 -46.64 -10.61 -20.84
N ARG A 215 -45.49 -10.03 -20.48
CA ARG A 215 -44.24 -10.30 -21.17
C ARG A 215 -43.56 -11.40 -20.38
N ASN A 216 -43.75 -12.63 -20.83
CA ASN A 216 -42.74 -13.65 -20.72
C ASN A 216 -41.49 -13.11 -21.43
N GLN A 217 -40.67 -12.32 -20.75
CA GLN A 217 -39.28 -12.20 -21.12
C GLN A 217 -38.61 -13.42 -20.50
N GLN A 218 -38.54 -14.46 -21.33
CA GLN A 218 -37.58 -15.53 -21.20
C GLN A 218 -36.21 -14.84 -21.05
N ASN A 219 -35.72 -14.72 -19.81
CA ASN A 219 -34.33 -14.43 -19.52
C ASN A 219 -33.53 -15.64 -20.00
N GLU A 220 -33.30 -15.75 -21.30
CA GLU A 220 -32.28 -16.65 -21.81
C GLU A 220 -30.94 -15.97 -21.55
N ALA A 221 -30.38 -16.26 -20.38
CA ALA A 221 -28.97 -16.02 -20.11
C ALA A 221 -28.17 -16.70 -21.24
N ARG A 222 -27.63 -15.91 -22.17
CA ARG A 222 -26.73 -16.44 -23.18
C ARG A 222 -25.37 -16.65 -22.51
N ASN A 223 -25.07 -17.90 -22.17
CA ASN A 223 -23.73 -18.29 -21.73
C ASN A 223 -22.74 -17.92 -22.83
N LYS A 224 -21.80 -17.02 -22.53
CA LYS A 224 -20.67 -16.75 -23.42
C LYS A 224 -19.64 -17.82 -23.14
N VAL A 225 -19.30 -18.60 -24.17
CA VAL A 225 -18.24 -19.62 -24.09
C VAL A 225 -17.11 -19.17 -25.01
N GLU A 226 -15.92 -19.01 -24.45
CA GLU A 226 -14.70 -18.65 -25.17
C GLU A 226 -13.72 -19.83 -25.10
N ILE A 227 -13.33 -20.38 -26.25
CA ILE A 227 -12.29 -21.40 -26.31
C ILE A 227 -10.94 -20.71 -26.14
N TRP A 228 -10.25 -21.03 -25.04
CA TRP A 228 -8.93 -20.48 -24.75
C TRP A 228 -7.81 -21.30 -25.39
N ALA A 229 -7.96 -22.62 -25.43
CA ALA A 229 -7.06 -23.51 -26.14
C ALA A 229 -7.75 -24.82 -26.49
N SER A 230 -7.30 -25.43 -27.58
CA SER A 230 -7.62 -26.81 -27.96
C SER A 230 -6.38 -27.39 -28.63
N ALA A 231 -5.93 -28.55 -28.18
CA ALA A 231 -4.74 -29.19 -28.71
C ALA A 231 -4.94 -30.71 -28.75
N ASP A 232 -4.47 -31.30 -29.85
CA ASP A 232 -4.30 -32.74 -30.00
C ASP A 232 -2.83 -33.09 -29.79
N PHE A 233 -2.58 -34.21 -29.14
CA PHE A 233 -1.25 -34.74 -28.88
C PHE A 233 -1.05 -36.03 -29.67
N GLU A 234 0.14 -36.21 -30.24
CA GLU A 234 0.47 -37.43 -30.97
C GLU A 234 0.46 -38.65 -30.02
N PRO A 235 -0.19 -39.76 -30.42
CA PRO A 235 -0.16 -41.01 -29.65
C PRO A 235 1.27 -41.51 -29.47
N GLY A 236 1.64 -41.85 -28.22
CA GLY A 236 2.93 -42.49 -27.94
C GLY A 236 4.11 -41.55 -27.65
N LEU A 237 3.88 -40.24 -27.50
CA LEU A 237 4.91 -39.28 -27.05
C LEU A 237 5.49 -39.64 -25.66
N CYS A 238 4.66 -40.13 -24.76
CA CYS A 238 5.08 -40.66 -23.46
C CYS A 238 5.32 -42.17 -23.56
N THR A 239 6.48 -42.56 -24.10
CA THR A 239 6.89 -43.97 -24.24
C THR A 239 6.98 -44.71 -22.89
N ASP A 240 7.28 -43.97 -21.82
CA ASP A 240 7.36 -44.47 -20.44
C ASP A 240 6.01 -44.39 -19.68
N GLY A 241 4.94 -43.91 -20.33
CA GLY A 241 3.62 -43.72 -19.74
C GLY A 241 3.44 -42.36 -19.05
N PRO A 242 2.28 -42.15 -18.37
CA PRO A 242 1.98 -40.89 -17.68
C PRO A 242 3.02 -40.54 -16.60
N THR A 243 3.44 -39.26 -16.57
CA THR A 243 4.39 -38.72 -15.59
C THR A 243 3.74 -37.68 -14.68
N VAL A 244 4.32 -37.47 -13.48
CA VAL A 244 3.85 -36.44 -12.54
C VAL A 244 4.14 -35.03 -13.12
N PRO A 245 3.11 -34.21 -13.40
CA PRO A 245 3.33 -32.84 -13.87
C PRO A 245 3.73 -31.90 -12.73
N GLU A 246 4.42 -30.81 -13.07
CA GLU A 246 4.56 -29.66 -12.17
C GLU A 246 3.25 -28.87 -12.13
N VAL A 247 2.76 -28.56 -10.93
CA VAL A 247 1.51 -27.81 -10.71
C VAL A 247 1.78 -26.61 -9.81
N LEU A 248 1.52 -25.41 -10.33
CA LEU A 248 1.80 -24.13 -9.71
C LEU A 248 0.52 -23.32 -9.45
N TYR A 249 -0.18 -22.83 -10.50
CA TYR A 249 -1.36 -21.97 -10.35
C TYR A 249 -2.60 -22.79 -9.94
N PHE A 250 -2.63 -24.08 -10.27
CA PHE A 250 -3.72 -25.00 -9.88
C PHE A 250 -3.36 -25.90 -8.69
N LYS A 251 -2.29 -25.58 -7.96
CA LYS A 251 -1.79 -26.41 -6.84
C LYS A 251 -2.83 -26.65 -5.73
N LYS A 252 -3.75 -25.70 -5.54
CA LYS A 252 -4.81 -25.77 -4.53
C LYS A 252 -6.13 -26.34 -5.07
N GLU A 253 -6.21 -26.68 -6.35
CA GLU A 253 -7.41 -27.25 -6.96
C GLU A 253 -7.45 -28.78 -6.75
N ASN A 254 -8.30 -29.24 -5.83
CA ASN A 254 -8.43 -30.66 -5.48
C ASN A 254 -8.80 -31.54 -6.68
N ASP A 255 -9.58 -31.01 -7.62
CA ASP A 255 -9.98 -31.73 -8.83
C ASP A 255 -8.79 -32.07 -9.73
N ILE A 256 -7.83 -31.14 -9.85
CA ILE A 256 -6.58 -31.36 -10.60
C ILE A 256 -5.68 -32.36 -9.88
N GLN A 257 -5.56 -32.25 -8.55
CA GLN A 257 -4.79 -33.23 -7.76
C GLN A 257 -5.38 -34.64 -7.87
N THR A 258 -6.71 -34.76 -7.83
CA THR A 258 -7.42 -36.03 -7.96
C THR A 258 -7.28 -36.62 -9.37
N LEU A 259 -7.30 -35.79 -10.41
CA LEU A 259 -7.03 -36.22 -11.79
C LEU A 259 -5.65 -36.87 -11.90
N ILE A 260 -4.62 -36.17 -11.41
CA ILE A 260 -3.22 -36.62 -11.47
C ILE A 260 -3.10 -37.98 -10.75
N GLN A 261 -3.60 -38.08 -9.51
CA GLN A 261 -3.53 -39.32 -8.74
C GLN A 261 -4.27 -40.47 -9.46
N MET A 262 -5.47 -40.22 -9.97
CA MET A 262 -6.29 -41.24 -10.62
C MET A 262 -5.63 -41.79 -11.88
N VAL A 263 -5.01 -40.94 -12.69
CA VAL A 263 -4.32 -41.34 -13.93
C VAL A 263 -3.07 -42.16 -13.61
N LEU A 264 -2.25 -41.70 -12.66
CA LEU A 264 -1.01 -42.36 -12.28
C LEU A 264 -1.25 -43.73 -11.62
N ASP A 265 -2.26 -43.84 -10.74
CA ASP A 265 -2.55 -45.10 -10.04
C ASP A 265 -3.30 -46.11 -10.91
N ASN A 266 -4.29 -45.66 -11.69
CA ASN A 266 -5.21 -46.55 -12.39
C ASN A 266 -4.81 -46.85 -13.85
N LYS A 267 -3.62 -46.42 -14.28
CA LYS A 267 -3.08 -46.65 -15.63
C LYS A 267 -4.10 -46.34 -16.75
N ASN A 268 -4.69 -45.14 -16.73
CA ASN A 268 -5.53 -44.62 -17.81
C ASN A 268 -6.82 -45.38 -18.16
N LYS A 269 -7.60 -45.85 -17.18
CA LYS A 269 -9.01 -46.24 -17.45
C LYS A 269 -9.94 -45.05 -17.72
N LEU A 270 -9.48 -43.82 -17.48
CA LEU A 270 -10.22 -42.61 -17.78
C LEU A 270 -10.18 -42.35 -19.29
N LYS A 271 -11.34 -42.28 -19.95
CA LYS A 271 -11.42 -41.95 -21.39
C LYS A 271 -11.54 -40.46 -21.65
N LYS A 272 -12.41 -39.79 -20.90
CA LYS A 272 -12.71 -38.37 -21.04
C LYS A 272 -13.25 -37.83 -19.73
N ARG A 273 -12.90 -36.59 -19.40
CA ARG A 273 -13.51 -35.85 -18.30
C ARG A 273 -13.46 -34.35 -18.54
N THR A 274 -14.48 -33.65 -18.07
CA THR A 274 -14.53 -32.19 -18.01
C THR A 274 -14.59 -31.76 -16.56
N TYR A 275 -13.72 -30.85 -16.17
CA TYR A 275 -13.64 -30.24 -14.85
C TYR A 275 -14.11 -28.79 -14.94
N CYS A 276 -14.85 -28.33 -13.94
CA CYS A 276 -15.36 -26.96 -13.86
C CYS A 276 -14.63 -26.24 -12.72
N LEU A 277 -13.59 -25.50 -13.07
CA LEU A 277 -12.75 -24.78 -12.11
C LEU A 277 -13.23 -23.34 -11.99
N LYS A 278 -13.23 -22.78 -10.78
CA LYS A 278 -13.59 -21.36 -10.62
C LYS A 278 -12.46 -20.49 -11.18
N ALA A 279 -12.76 -19.65 -12.17
CA ALA A 279 -11.73 -18.88 -12.86
C ALA A 279 -10.98 -17.91 -11.92
N SER A 280 -11.69 -17.28 -10.97
CA SER A 280 -11.09 -16.37 -9.99
C SER A 280 -10.13 -17.04 -9.00
N SER A 281 -10.23 -18.36 -8.77
CA SER A 281 -9.37 -19.06 -7.80
C SER A 281 -7.92 -19.11 -8.28
N SER A 282 -7.73 -19.31 -9.59
CA SER A 282 -6.42 -19.46 -10.23
C SER A 282 -5.79 -18.15 -10.69
N SER A 283 -6.57 -17.07 -10.85
CA SER A 283 -6.02 -15.74 -11.15
C SER A 283 -5.45 -15.04 -9.92
N GLY A 284 -5.77 -15.48 -8.71
CA GLY A 284 -5.23 -14.89 -7.47
C GLY A 284 -5.76 -13.49 -7.14
N MET A 285 -6.81 -13.05 -7.85
CA MET A 285 -7.45 -11.74 -7.69
C MET A 285 -8.91 -11.91 -7.25
N SER A 286 -9.27 -11.32 -6.11
CA SER A 286 -10.66 -11.28 -5.65
C SER A 286 -11.34 -9.99 -6.12
N MET A 287 -12.68 -10.01 -6.21
CA MET A 287 -13.45 -8.81 -6.56
C MET A 287 -13.23 -7.67 -5.55
N THR A 288 -13.17 -7.98 -4.26
CA THR A 288 -12.88 -7.01 -3.20
C THR A 288 -11.49 -6.38 -3.37
N GLU A 289 -10.48 -7.19 -3.67
CA GLU A 289 -9.12 -6.70 -3.87
C GLU A 289 -9.02 -5.83 -5.13
N ALA A 290 -9.65 -6.23 -6.23
CA ALA A 290 -9.71 -5.44 -7.44
C ALA A 290 -10.41 -4.09 -7.24
N ALA A 291 -11.50 -4.06 -6.47
CA ALA A 291 -12.19 -2.82 -6.09
C ALA A 291 -11.28 -1.91 -5.24
N ASN A 292 -10.53 -2.47 -4.29
CA ASN A 292 -9.56 -1.73 -3.47
C ASN A 292 -8.41 -1.15 -4.30
N ILE A 293 -7.87 -1.91 -5.26
CA ILE A 293 -6.88 -1.43 -6.23
C ILE A 293 -7.45 -0.25 -7.02
N ASN A 294 -8.62 -0.42 -7.63
CA ASN A 294 -9.26 0.62 -8.44
C ASN A 294 -9.56 1.90 -7.62
N ALA A 295 -10.03 1.77 -6.38
CA ALA A 295 -10.24 2.91 -5.48
C ALA A 295 -8.92 3.64 -5.16
N SER A 296 -7.84 2.87 -4.94
CA SER A 296 -6.51 3.42 -4.67
C SER A 296 -5.96 4.19 -5.88
N LEU A 297 -6.06 3.62 -7.08
CA LEU A 297 -5.62 4.27 -8.33
C LEU A 297 -6.41 5.56 -8.61
N LYS A 298 -7.72 5.57 -8.35
CA LYS A 298 -8.55 6.79 -8.44
C LYS A 298 -8.08 7.88 -7.46
N SER A 299 -7.70 7.50 -6.23
CA SER A 299 -7.25 8.46 -5.21
C SER A 299 -5.96 9.19 -5.60
N ILE A 300 -5.06 8.52 -6.31
CA ILE A 300 -3.81 9.09 -6.84
C ILE A 300 -3.98 9.71 -8.24
N LYS A 301 -5.22 9.95 -8.67
CA LYS A 301 -5.60 10.57 -9.96
C LYS A 301 -5.07 9.85 -11.20
N VAL A 302 -4.74 8.57 -11.06
CA VAL A 302 -4.42 7.71 -12.20
C VAL A 302 -5.75 7.20 -12.75
N LYS A 303 -5.97 7.38 -14.06
CA LYS A 303 -7.05 6.69 -14.75
C LYS A 303 -6.66 5.22 -14.84
N ALA A 304 -6.92 4.44 -13.79
CA ALA A 304 -7.03 3.01 -13.95
C ALA A 304 -8.06 2.77 -15.05
N GLY A 305 -7.72 2.00 -16.08
CA GLY A 305 -8.69 1.63 -17.08
C GLY A 305 -9.93 1.08 -16.38
N LEU A 306 -11.13 1.53 -16.78
CA LEU A 306 -12.40 0.94 -16.38
C LEU A 306 -12.46 -0.60 -16.61
N SER A 307 -11.43 -1.16 -17.25
CA SER A 307 -11.18 -2.57 -17.55
C SER A 307 -10.77 -3.42 -16.36
N PHE A 308 -9.97 -2.95 -15.37
CA PHE A 308 -9.36 -3.88 -14.41
C PHE A 308 -10.37 -4.51 -13.44
N GLU A 309 -11.12 -3.69 -12.70
CA GLU A 309 -12.18 -4.16 -11.79
C GLU A 309 -13.27 -4.92 -12.56
N LYS A 310 -13.61 -4.46 -13.76
CA LYS A 310 -14.56 -5.15 -14.63
C LYS A 310 -14.07 -6.55 -15.01
N ARG A 311 -12.81 -6.71 -15.42
CA ARG A 311 -12.23 -8.02 -15.74
C ARG A 311 -12.20 -8.94 -14.51
N ALA A 312 -11.94 -8.40 -13.33
CA ALA A 312 -12.03 -9.17 -12.08
C ALA A 312 -13.47 -9.66 -11.81
N ASN A 313 -14.46 -8.81 -12.06
CA ASN A 313 -15.88 -9.19 -11.97
C ASN A 313 -16.22 -10.28 -12.98
N ASP A 314 -15.85 -10.08 -14.25
CA ASP A 314 -16.08 -11.03 -15.34
C ASP A 314 -15.45 -12.40 -15.00
N GLU A 315 -14.24 -12.46 -14.44
CA GLU A 315 -13.62 -13.71 -13.98
C GLU A 315 -14.29 -14.31 -12.74
N SER A 316 -14.84 -13.50 -11.84
CA SER A 316 -15.50 -13.99 -10.63
C SER A 316 -16.81 -14.75 -10.92
N GLU A 317 -17.47 -14.40 -12.03
CA GLU A 317 -18.69 -15.04 -12.53
C GLU A 317 -18.40 -16.14 -13.58
N ALA A 318 -17.12 -16.32 -13.96
CA ALA A 318 -16.72 -17.29 -14.97
C ALA A 318 -16.25 -18.63 -14.39
N VAL A 319 -16.49 -19.68 -15.16
CA VAL A 319 -16.02 -21.04 -14.94
C VAL A 319 -15.01 -21.38 -16.03
N LEU A 320 -13.86 -21.91 -15.61
CA LEU A 320 -12.85 -22.46 -16.49
C LEU A 320 -13.14 -23.97 -16.66
N GLU A 321 -13.64 -24.34 -17.84
CA GLU A 321 -13.88 -25.73 -18.21
C GLU A 321 -12.60 -26.34 -18.76
N TYR A 322 -12.13 -27.40 -18.11
CA TYR A 322 -10.95 -28.16 -18.51
C TYR A 322 -11.36 -29.56 -18.94
N THR A 323 -11.35 -29.82 -20.24
CA THR A 323 -11.67 -31.11 -20.82
C THR A 323 -10.39 -31.84 -21.22
N ILE A 324 -10.23 -33.07 -20.74
CA ILE A 324 -9.10 -33.94 -21.04
C ILE A 324 -9.61 -35.28 -21.58
N GLU A 325 -8.96 -35.80 -22.61
CA GLU A 325 -9.29 -37.05 -23.27
C GLU A 325 -8.03 -37.89 -23.45
N PHE A 326 -8.10 -39.19 -23.16
CA PHE A 326 -6.98 -40.15 -23.24
C PHE A 326 -7.21 -41.18 -24.37
#